data_AF-A0AA95SFX1-F1
#
_entry.id   AF-A0AA95SFX1-F1
#
_cell.length_a   1.000
_cell.length_b   1.000
_cell.length_c   1.000
_cell.angle_alpha   90.00
_cell.angle_beta   90.00
_cell.angle_gamma   90.00
#
_symmetry.space_group_name_H-M   'P 1'
#
loop_
_entity.id
_entity.type
_entity.pdbx_description
1 polymer ?
#
loop_
_entity_poly.entity_id
_entity_poly.type
_entity_poly.pdbx_seq_one_letter_code
_entity_poly.pdbx_strand_id
1 'polypeptide(L)' 'MDLKTRELLTLCIISALGGAEGQVKAHVQGNVNVGNDKETLITAITHCLPYIGFPRTLNALASVNEIIPEN' A
#
# COMPACT_ATOMS: atom_id res chain seq x y z
N MET A 1 13.02 1.48 14.25
CA MET A 1 11.78 1.74 13.48
C MET A 1 10.72 0.78 13.97
N ASP A 2 9.56 1.28 14.40
CA ASP A 2 8.46 0.45 14.89
C ASP A 2 7.84 -0.40 13.77
N LEU A 3 6.99 -1.36 14.18
CA LEU A 3 6.38 -2.32 13.26
C LEU A 3 5.42 -1.64 12.26
N LYS A 4 4.64 -0.63 12.68
CA LYS A 4 3.73 0.12 11.80
C LYS A 4 4.48 0.78 10.66
N THR A 5 5.59 1.44 10.97
CA THR A 5 6.41 2.15 10.00
C THR A 5 7.12 1.17 9.04
N ARG A 6 7.59 0.03 9.55
CA ARG A 6 8.19 -1.03 8.72
C ARG A 6 7.20 -1.64 7.73
N GLU A 7 5.97 -1.87 8.18
CA GLU A 7 4.92 -2.47 7.34
C GLU A 7 4.45 -1.49 6.26
N LEU A 8 4.35 -0.21 6.59
CA LEU A 8 4.01 0.85 5.64
C LEU A 8 5.09 1.02 4.57
N LEU A 9 6.37 1.02 4.97
CA LEU A 9 7.49 1.09 4.04
C LEU A 9 7.57 -0.14 3.12
N THR A 10 7.29 -1.32 3.67
CA THR A 10 7.26 -2.55 2.87
C THR A 10 6.18 -2.46 1.79
N LEU A 11 4.99 -1.96 2.12
CA LEU A 11 3.92 -1.70 1.15
C LEU A 11 4.36 -0.73 0.03
N CYS A 12 5.04 0.36 0.37
CA CYS A 12 5.58 1.30 -0.64
C CYS A 12 6.60 0.61 -1.57
N ILE A 13 7.53 -0.18 -1.00
CA ILE A 13 8.59 -0.86 -1.76
C ILE A 13 8.00 -1.88 -2.73
N ILE A 14 7.12 -2.76 -2.28
CA ILE A 14 6.53 -3.79 -3.15
C ILE A 14 5.62 -3.18 -4.22
N SER A 15 4.93 -2.08 -3.92
CA SER A 15 4.14 -1.32 -4.90
C SER A 15 5.03 -0.77 -6.02
N ALA A 16 6.28 -0.41 -5.69
CA ALA A 16 7.25 0.06 -6.67
C ALA A 16 7.80 -1.06 -7.56
N LEU A 17 7.78 -2.33 -7.16
CA LEU A 17 8.36 -3.46 -7.92
C LEU A 17 7.53 -3.85 -9.16
N GLY A 18 6.20 -3.75 -9.07
CA GLY A 18 5.26 -4.17 -10.12
C GLY A 18 5.16 -5.70 -10.28
N GLY A 19 4.00 -6.22 -10.70
CA GLY A 19 3.78 -7.66 -10.84
C GLY A 19 3.77 -8.43 -9.52
N ALA A 20 3.55 -7.73 -8.40
CA ALA A 20 3.55 -8.24 -7.04
C ALA A 20 2.21 -7.99 -6.34
N GLU A 21 1.10 -7.99 -7.09
CA GLU A 21 -0.23 -7.63 -6.60
C GLU A 21 -0.69 -8.50 -5.41
N GLY A 22 -0.33 -9.79 -5.40
CA GLY A 22 -0.63 -10.68 -4.27
C GLY A 22 0.06 -10.23 -2.98
N GLN A 23 1.31 -9.79 -3.09
CA GLN A 23 2.11 -9.28 -1.97
C GLN A 23 1.63 -7.90 -1.53
N VAL A 24 1.26 -7.03 -2.47
CA VAL A 24 0.63 -5.73 -2.17
C VAL A 24 -0.62 -5.96 -1.32
N LYS A 25 -1.53 -6.84 -1.74
CA LYS A 25 -2.74 -7.17 -0.97
C LYS A 25 -2.43 -7.74 0.41
N ALA A 26 -1.46 -8.65 0.51
CA ALA A 26 -1.04 -9.22 1.79
C ALA A 26 -0.52 -8.14 2.76
N HIS A 27 0.27 -7.19 2.27
CA HIS A 27 0.80 -6.09 3.09
C HIS A 27 -0.21 -4.96 3.31
N VAL A 28 -1.25 -4.80 2.50
CA VAL A 28 -2.40 -3.97 2.87
C VAL A 28 -3.10 -4.56 4.11
N GLN A 29 -3.39 -5.86 4.11
CA GLN A 29 -3.97 -6.53 5.28
C GLN A 29 -3.03 -6.48 6.50
N GLY A 30 -1.72 -6.68 6.27
CA GLY A 30 -0.70 -6.54 7.30
C GLY A 30 -0.70 -5.15 7.95
N ASN A 31 -0.79 -4.10 7.14
CA ASN A 31 -0.88 -2.72 7.61
C ASN A 31 -2.12 -2.47 8.49
N VAL A 32 -3.28 -3.00 8.12
CA VAL A 32 -4.51 -2.92 8.94
C VAL A 32 -4.29 -3.63 10.28
N ASN A 33 -3.70 -4.82 10.27
CA ASN A 33 -3.47 -5.62 11.48
C ASN A 33 -2.51 -4.93 12.46
N VAL A 34 -1.53 -4.16 11.96
CA VAL A 34 -0.63 -3.37 12.80
C VAL A 34 -1.20 -2.00 13.15
N GLY A 35 -2.38 -1.65 12.62
CA GLY A 35 -3.18 -0.49 13.00
C GLY A 35 -2.96 0.78 12.15
N ASN A 36 -2.40 0.66 10.95
CA ASN A 36 -2.44 1.76 9.97
C ASN A 36 -3.82 1.76 9.30
N ASP A 37 -4.39 2.95 9.12
CA ASP A 37 -5.72 3.11 8.50
C ASP A 37 -5.64 3.27 6.97
N LYS A 38 -6.80 3.17 6.31
CA LYS A 38 -6.92 3.28 4.86
C LYS A 38 -6.35 4.61 4.34
N GLU A 39 -6.59 5.71 5.04
CA GLU A 39 -6.11 7.04 4.67
C GLU A 39 -4.58 7.12 4.68
N THR A 40 -3.93 6.55 5.70
CA THR A 40 -2.47 6.43 5.78
C THR A 40 -1.91 5.67 4.58
N LEU A 41 -2.55 4.57 4.19
CA LEU A 41 -2.11 3.70 3.09
C LEU A 41 -2.24 4.42 1.74
N ILE A 42 -3.39 5.04 1.48
CA ILE A 42 -3.63 5.84 0.27
C ILE A 42 -2.62 6.99 0.20
N THR A 43 -2.38 7.69 1.31
CA THR A 43 -1.43 8.81 1.38
C THR A 43 0.00 8.36 1.09
N ALA A 44 0.44 7.24 1.67
CA ALA A 44 1.77 6.70 1.45
C ALA A 44 1.98 6.27 -0.01
N ILE A 45 1.02 5.57 -0.60
CA ILE A 45 1.06 5.16 -2.01
C ILE A 45 1.02 6.39 -2.94
N THR A 46 0.20 7.40 -2.62
CA THR A 46 0.13 8.65 -3.39
C THR A 46 1.45 9.42 -3.37
N HIS A 47 2.16 9.43 -2.23
CA HIS A 47 3.51 9.98 -2.16
C HIS A 47 4.52 9.23 -3.03
N CYS A 48 4.27 7.95 -3.34
CA CYS A 48 5.11 7.20 -4.28
C CYS A 48 4.86 7.56 -5.75
N LEU A 49 3.71 8.18 -6.08
CA LEU A 49 3.31 8.51 -7.46
C LEU A 49 4.41 9.14 -8.32
N PRO A 50 5.12 10.20 -7.87
CA PRO A 50 6.17 10.82 -8.68
C PRO A 50 7.37 9.90 -8.95
N TYR A 51 7.56 8.83 -8.17
CA TYR A 51 8.70 7.92 -8.27
C TYR A 51 8.39 6.62 -9.01
N ILE A 52 7.15 6.14 -8.93
CA ILE A 52 6.75 4.83 -9.49
C ILE A 52 5.77 4.96 -10.67
N GLY A 53 5.26 6.17 -10.94
CA GLY A 53 4.35 6.47 -12.03
C GLY A 53 2.90 6.05 -11.78
N PHE A 54 2.00 6.53 -12.63
CA PHE A 54 0.55 6.28 -12.52
C PHE A 54 0.17 4.80 -12.52
N PRO A 55 0.64 3.93 -13.45
CA PRO A 55 0.15 2.56 -13.53
C PRO A 55 0.35 1.76 -12.23
N ARG A 56 1.54 1.85 -11.63
CA ARG A 56 1.88 1.13 -10.40
C ARG A 56 1.12 1.69 -9.20
N THR A 57 1.01 3.01 -9.13
CA THR A 57 0.24 3.69 -8.08
C THR A 57 -1.23 3.27 -8.12
N LEU A 58 -1.86 3.27 -9.30
CA LEU A 58 -3.25 2.90 -9.46
C LEU A 58 -3.51 1.42 -9.13
N ASN A 59 -2.61 0.50 -9.51
CA ASN A 59 -2.71 -0.92 -9.13
C ASN A 59 -2.63 -1.12 -7.61
N ALA A 60 -1.75 -0.36 -6.93
CA ALA A 60 -1.63 -0.41 -5.49
C ALA A 60 -2.87 0.16 -4.79
N LEU A 61 -3.39 1.30 -5.25
CA LEU A 61 -4.64 1.88 -4.74
C LEU A 61 -5.85 0.96 -4.96
N ALA A 62 -5.92 0.28 -6.11
CA ALA A 62 -6.95 -0.73 -6.37
C ALA A 62 -6.86 -1.89 -5.35
N SER A 63 -5.65 -2.35 -5.04
CA SER A 63 -5.44 -3.37 -4.00
C SER A 63 -5.87 -2.90 -2.61
N VAL A 64 -5.62 -1.63 -2.27
CA VAL A 64 -6.11 -1.03 -1.02
C VAL A 64 -7.63 -1.04 -0.97
N ASN A 65 -8.29 -0.60 -2.04
CA ASN A 65 -9.76 -0.54 -2.11
C ASN A 65 -10.43 -1.92 -2.11
N GLU A 66 -9.76 -2.95 -2.63
CA GLU A 66 -10.27 -4.32 -2.61
C GLU A 66 -10.25 -4.91 -1.19
N ILE A 67 -9.16 -4.68 -0.44
CA ILE A 67 -9.01 -5.21 0.92
C ILE A 67 -9.76 -4.35 1.95
N ILE A 68 -9.84 -3.04 1.72
CA ILE A 68 -10.53 -2.08 2.58
C ILE A 68 -11.53 -1.30 1.71
N PRO A 69 -12.75 -1.83 1.48
CA PRO A 69 -13.79 -1.12 0.73
C PRO A 69 -14.13 0.25 1.33
N GLU A 70 -14.67 1.17 0.53
CA GLU A 70 -15.33 2.36 1.09
C GLU A 70 -16.60 1.94 1.83
N ASN A 71 -16.93 2.66 2.91
CA ASN A 71 -18.19 2.46 3.65
C ASN A 71 -19.39 2.96 2.85
#